data_AF-A0A163RU91-F1
#
_entry.id   AF-A0A163RU91-F1
#
_cell.length_a   1.000
_cell.length_b   1.000
_cell.length_c   1.000
_cell.angle_alpha   90.00
_cell.angle_beta   90.00
_cell.angle_gamma   90.00
#
_symmetry.space_group_name_H-M   'P 1'
#
loop_
_entity.id
_entity.type
_entity.pdbx_description
1 polymer ?
#
loop_
_entity_poly.entity_id
_entity_poly.type
_entity_poly.pdbx_seq_one_letter_code
_entity_poly.pdbx_strand_id
1 'polypeptide(L)'
;MEAVFATKEDLNRLLNWCNDAPDYQKYLSSYIKDRDDTAVVILKDEHELAAIGLLKIMTTEKTGSIWIYTKEANYQNHPEMIQTSLKWLRQKGAKNYTVI
;
A
#
# COMPACT_ATOMS: atom_id res chain seq x y z
N MET A 1 -9.17 -7.02 -12.28
CA MET A 1 -8.42 -6.54 -11.10
C MET A 1 -8.55 -5.04 -10.97
N GLU A 2 -8.63 -4.53 -9.75
CA GLU A 2 -8.75 -3.10 -9.44
C GLU A 2 -7.86 -2.75 -8.26
N ALA A 3 -7.17 -1.60 -8.34
CA ALA A 3 -6.39 -1.04 -7.23
C ALA A 3 -7.13 0.15 -6.60
N VAL A 4 -7.48 0.05 -5.32
CA VAL A 4 -8.24 1.07 -4.58
C VAL A 4 -7.57 1.45 -3.28
N PHE A 5 -7.82 2.67 -2.79
CA PHE A 5 -7.35 3.06 -1.46
C PHE A 5 -8.19 2.39 -0.38
N ALA A 6 -7.52 1.85 0.64
CA ALA A 6 -8.17 1.21 1.78
C ALA A 6 -8.93 2.24 2.61
N THR A 7 -10.15 1.89 3.01
CA THR A 7 -10.89 2.63 4.04
C THR A 7 -10.41 2.23 5.45
N LYS A 8 -10.82 2.97 6.48
CA LYS A 8 -10.52 2.57 7.88
C LYS A 8 -11.09 1.19 8.24
N GLU A 9 -12.25 0.84 7.69
CA GLU A 9 -12.85 -0.49 7.88
C GLU A 9 -12.00 -1.57 7.23
N ASP A 10 -11.48 -1.32 6.03
CA ASP A 10 -10.58 -2.24 5.35
C ASP A 10 -9.33 -2.51 6.18
N LEU A 11 -8.72 -1.49 6.78
CA LEU A 11 -7.46 -1.64 7.54
C LEU A 11 -7.55 -2.70 8.65
N ASN A 12 -8.68 -2.79 9.37
CA ASN A 12 -8.89 -3.81 10.38
C ASN A 12 -8.94 -5.23 9.77
N ARG A 13 -9.60 -5.37 8.62
CA ARG A 13 -9.63 -6.65 7.88
C ARG A 13 -8.25 -7.01 7.33
N LEU A 14 -7.49 -6.03 6.83
CA LEU A 14 -6.13 -6.22 6.30
C LEU A 14 -5.17 -6.68 7.40
N LEU A 15 -5.30 -6.20 8.63
CA LEU A 15 -4.47 -6.67 9.76
C LEU A 15 -4.60 -8.18 9.95
N ASN A 16 -5.82 -8.73 9.85
CA ASN A 16 -6.02 -10.18 9.95
C ASN A 16 -5.46 -10.92 8.74
N TRP A 17 -5.56 -10.34 7.54
CA TRP A 17 -5.06 -10.97 6.31
C TRP A 17 -3.53 -11.08 6.28
N CYS A 18 -2.82 -10.12 6.89
CA CYS A 18 -1.36 -10.09 7.05
C CYS A 18 -0.83 -10.87 8.25
N ASN A 19 -1.61 -11.76 8.87
CA ASN A 19 -1.17 -12.52 10.04
C ASN A 19 0.05 -13.42 9.81
N ASP A 20 0.28 -13.81 8.55
CA ASP A 20 1.40 -14.59 8.05
C ASP A 20 2.65 -13.74 7.74
N ALA A 21 2.53 -12.41 7.79
CA ALA A 21 3.63 -11.46 7.63
C ALA A 21 3.68 -10.47 8.83
N PRO A 22 4.20 -10.89 10.00
CA PRO A 22 4.14 -10.11 11.25
C PRO A 22 4.80 -8.74 11.15
N ASP A 23 5.92 -8.63 10.43
CA ASP A 23 6.58 -7.34 10.21
C ASP A 23 5.68 -6.41 9.41
N TYR A 24 5.13 -6.88 8.29
CA TYR A 24 4.23 -6.09 7.46
C TYR A 24 2.95 -5.69 8.21
N GLN A 25 2.38 -6.60 8.99
CA GLN A 25 1.23 -6.34 9.87
C GLN A 25 1.54 -5.23 10.88
N LYS A 26 2.72 -5.25 11.50
CA LYS A 26 3.17 -4.19 12.41
C LYS A 26 3.25 -2.85 11.70
N TYR A 27 3.78 -2.79 10.48
CA TYR A 27 3.82 -1.54 9.72
C TYR A 27 2.43 -1.05 9.31
N LEU A 28 1.57 -1.94 8.81
CA LEU A 28 0.17 -1.62 8.47
C LEU A 28 -0.57 -1.00 9.66
N SER A 29 -0.35 -1.48 10.88
CA SER A 29 -0.98 -0.91 12.09
C SER A 29 -0.65 0.57 12.30
N SER A 30 0.52 1.02 11.86
CA SER A 30 0.93 2.43 11.99
C SER A 30 0.20 3.37 11.01
N TYR A 31 -0.41 2.83 9.97
CA TYR A 31 -1.14 3.56 8.91
C TYR A 31 -2.62 3.77 9.27
N ILE A 32 -3.09 3.19 10.38
CA ILE A 32 -4.44 3.40 10.93
C ILE A 32 -4.60 4.82 11.48
N LYS A 33 -3.49 5.45 11.87
CA LYS A 33 -3.46 6.83 12.32
C LYS A 33 -3.54 7.69 11.05
N ASP A 34 -4.72 8.27 10.81
CA ASP A 34 -5.06 9.11 9.65
C ASP A 34 -3.98 10.18 9.42
N ARG A 35 -3.01 9.88 8.55
CA ARG A 35 -1.79 10.63 8.36
C ARG A 35 -1.68 11.02 6.89
N ASP A 36 -1.53 12.32 6.64
CA ASP A 36 -1.47 12.86 5.28
C ASP A 36 -0.26 12.37 4.47
N ASP A 37 0.77 11.87 5.15
CA ASP A 37 2.00 11.36 4.56
C ASP A 37 1.99 9.84 4.33
N THR A 38 0.88 9.16 4.59
CA THR A 38 0.73 7.72 4.38
C THR A 38 -0.57 7.35 3.69
N ALA A 39 -0.58 6.25 2.94
CA ALA A 39 -1.80 5.66 2.39
C ALA A 39 -1.64 4.14 2.23
N VAL A 40 -2.77 3.44 2.12
CA VAL A 40 -2.79 1.99 1.85
C VAL A 40 -3.58 1.75 0.58
N VAL A 41 -3.00 0.99 -0.35
CA VAL A 41 -3.64 0.55 -1.59
C VAL A 41 -3.91 -0.94 -1.50
N ILE A 42 -5.07 -1.37 -1.99
CA ILE A 42 -5.50 -2.75 -2.06
C ILE A 42 -5.67 -3.12 -3.52
N LEU A 43 -5.09 -4.24 -3.95
CA LEU A 43 -5.42 -4.88 -5.22
C LEU A 43 -6.47 -5.95 -4.97
N LYS A 44 -7.60 -5.86 -5.68
CA LYS A 44 -8.65 -6.88 -5.66
C LYS A 44 -8.67 -7.66 -6.96
N ASP A 45 -8.82 -8.98 -6.85
CA ASP A 45 -9.14 -9.86 -7.95
C ASP A 45 -10.45 -10.58 -7.67
N GLU A 46 -11.41 -10.50 -8.59
CA GLU A 46 -12.76 -11.07 -8.41
C GLU A 46 -13.44 -10.82 -7.03
N HIS A 47 -13.15 -9.68 -6.39
CA HIS A 47 -13.57 -9.26 -5.04
C HIS A 47 -12.75 -9.83 -3.87
N GLU A 48 -11.78 -10.70 -4.14
CA GLU A 48 -10.80 -11.17 -3.17
C GLU A 48 -9.59 -10.24 -3.09
N LEU A 49 -8.94 -10.23 -1.92
CA LEU A 49 -7.75 -9.44 -1.67
C LEU A 49 -6.52 -10.16 -2.23
N ALA A 50 -5.91 -9.59 -3.27
CA ALA A 50 -4.75 -10.17 -3.95
C ALA A 50 -3.42 -9.58 -3.44
N ALA A 51 -3.38 -8.29 -3.14
CA ALA A 51 -2.19 -7.61 -2.63
C ALA A 51 -2.52 -6.35 -1.83
N ILE A 52 -1.58 -5.91 -1.00
CA ILE A 52 -1.62 -4.67 -0.24
C ILE A 52 -0.35 -3.88 -0.56
N GLY A 53 -0.46 -2.57 -0.72
CA GLY A 53 0.67 -1.64 -0.82
C GLY A 53 0.63 -0.57 0.26
N LEU A 54 1.66 -0.49 1.11
CA LEU A 54 1.85 0.60 2.06
C LEU A 54 2.64 1.74 1.40
N LEU A 55 2.06 2.93 1.35
CA LEU A 55 2.65 4.11 0.73
C LEU A 55 3.08 5.12 1.78
N LYS A 56 4.32 5.59 1.71
CA LYS A 56 4.81 6.66 2.58
C LYS A 56 5.54 7.70 1.78
N ILE A 57 5.32 8.97 2.11
CA ILE A 57 6.12 10.08 1.60
C ILE A 57 7.07 10.61 2.66
N MET A 58 8.30 10.87 2.25
CA MET A 58 9.30 11.57 3.04
C MET A 58 9.44 12.97 2.43
N THR A 59 8.63 13.90 2.96
CA THR A 59 8.43 15.24 2.39
C THR A 59 9.71 16.07 2.29
N THR A 60 10.60 15.95 3.28
CA THR A 60 11.92 16.61 3.30
C THR A 60 12.80 16.19 2.13
N GLU A 61 12.76 14.92 1.75
CA GLU A 61 13.58 14.35 0.69
C GLU A 61 12.87 14.31 -0.67
N LYS A 62 11.55 14.59 -0.69
CA LYS A 62 10.68 14.40 -1.86
C LYS A 62 10.79 12.99 -2.42
N THR A 63 10.92 12.01 -1.55
CA THR A 63 11.00 10.58 -1.88
C THR A 63 9.74 9.86 -1.39
N GLY A 64 9.31 8.86 -2.15
CA GLY A 64 8.20 7.98 -1.80
C GLY A 64 8.65 6.54 -1.64
N SER A 65 8.01 5.77 -0.78
CA SER A 65 8.18 4.33 -0.73
C SER A 65 6.86 3.62 -0.96
N ILE A 66 6.89 2.54 -1.73
CA ILE A 66 5.79 1.61 -1.94
C ILE A 66 6.28 0.28 -1.38
N TRP A 67 5.67 -0.23 -0.32
CA TRP A 67 5.98 -1.57 0.19
C TRP A 67 4.81 -2.50 -0.10
N ILE A 68 5.04 -3.53 -0.90
CA ILE A 68 3.98 -4.43 -1.37
C ILE A 68 4.06 -5.77 -0.65
N TYR A 69 2.92 -6.22 -0.14
CA TYR A 69 2.72 -7.57 0.34
C TYR A 69 1.65 -8.29 -0.48
N THR A 70 1.97 -9.52 -0.87
CA THR A 70 1.04 -10.43 -1.55
C THR A 70 1.40 -11.87 -1.19
N LYS A 71 0.41 -12.75 -1.24
CA LYS A 71 0.59 -14.20 -1.05
C LYS A 71 1.01 -14.90 -2.33
N GLU A 72 0.81 -14.26 -3.49
CA GLU A 72 1.17 -14.80 -4.80
C GLU A 72 2.10 -13.82 -5.53
N ALA A 73 3.26 -14.31 -5.98
CA ALA A 73 4.31 -13.47 -6.53
C ALA A 73 3.91 -12.72 -7.82
N ASN A 74 2.92 -13.22 -8.57
CA ASN A 74 2.36 -12.59 -9.76
C ASN A 74 1.76 -11.20 -9.47
N TYR A 75 1.33 -10.93 -8.24
CA TYR A 75 0.72 -9.64 -7.87
C TYR A 75 1.73 -8.60 -7.35
N GLN A 76 2.96 -8.99 -7.04
CA GLN A 76 3.94 -8.12 -6.36
C GLN A 76 4.25 -6.84 -7.14
N ASN A 77 4.25 -6.90 -8.48
CA ASN A 77 4.50 -5.76 -9.35
C ASN A 77 3.33 -5.49 -10.30
N HIS A 78 2.10 -5.81 -9.87
CA HIS A 78 0.94 -5.67 -10.74
C HIS A 78 0.76 -4.21 -11.21
N PRO A 79 0.58 -3.95 -12.53
CA PRO A 79 0.58 -2.60 -13.08
C PRO A 79 -0.42 -1.64 -12.40
N GLU A 80 -1.64 -2.09 -12.13
CA GLU A 80 -2.68 -1.27 -11.48
C GLU A 80 -2.28 -0.79 -10.09
N MET A 81 -1.63 -1.65 -9.30
CA MET A 81 -1.15 -1.30 -7.97
C MET A 81 -0.03 -0.26 -8.08
N ILE A 82 0.98 -0.53 -8.90
CA ILE A 82 2.11 0.38 -9.09
C ILE A 82 1.63 1.74 -9.61
N GLN A 83 0.78 1.78 -10.63
CA GLN A 83 0.30 3.03 -11.20
C GLN A 83 -0.51 3.85 -10.19
N THR A 84 -1.42 3.22 -9.44
CA THR A 84 -2.23 3.87 -8.41
C THR A 84 -1.35 4.45 -7.30
N SER A 85 -0.39 3.66 -6.82
CA SER A 85 0.57 4.07 -5.81
C SER A 85 1.45 5.25 -6.26
N LEU A 86 1.99 5.19 -7.48
CA LEU A 86 2.82 6.25 -8.04
C LEU A 86 2.04 7.55 -8.26
N LYS A 87 0.79 7.46 -8.71
CA LYS A 87 -0.07 8.64 -8.88
C LYS A 87 -0.26 9.37 -7.56
N TRP A 88 -0.54 8.65 -6.48
CA TRP A 88 -0.68 9.24 -5.15
C TRP A 88 0.62 9.86 -4.64
N LEU A 89 1.75 9.16 -4.77
CA LEU A 89 3.06 9.68 -4.35
C LEU A 89 3.42 10.99 -5.08
N ARG A 90 3.16 11.05 -6.40
CA ARG A 90 3.38 12.28 -7.19
C ARG A 90 2.46 13.42 -6.75
N GLN A 91 1.19 13.14 -6.47
CA GLN A 91 0.24 14.13 -5.96
C GLN A 91 0.67 14.70 -4.60
N LYS A 92 1.33 13.88 -3.78
CA LYS A 92 1.90 14.31 -2.50
C LYS A 92 3.26 15.00 -2.63
N GLY A 93 3.81 15.11 -3.84
CA GLY A 93 5.03 15.86 -4.13
C GLY A 93 6.32 15.04 -4.17
N ALA A 94 6.23 13.71 -4.21
CA ALA A 94 7.39 12.85 -4.41
C ALA A 94 7.93 12.99 -5.84
N LYS A 95 9.26 13.13 -5.96
CA LYS A 95 10.00 13.18 -7.22
C LYS A 95 10.66 11.85 -7.56
N ASN A 96 11.10 11.13 -6.53
CA ASN A 96 11.71 9.80 -6.63
C ASN A 96 10.90 8.81 -5.81
N TYR A 97 10.99 7.52 -6.14
CA TYR A 97 10.31 6.48 -5.39
C TYR A 97 11.10 5.17 -5.38
N THR A 98 10.89 4.40 -4.32
CA THR A 98 11.44 3.05 -4.15
C THR A 98 10.28 2.08 -3.96
N VAL A 99 10.30 0.97 -4.69
CA VAL A 99 9.41 -0.17 -4.46
C VAL A 99 10.18 -1.20 -3.64
N ILE A 100 9.61 -1.63 -2.53
CA ILE A 100 10.18 -2.55 -1.54
C ILE A 100 9.30 -3.80 -1.48
#